data_AF-A0AA95RPX5-F1
#
_entry.id   AF-A0AA95RPX5-F1
#
_cell.length_a   1.000
_cell.length_b   1.000
_cell.length_c   1.000
_cell.angle_alpha   90.00
_cell.angle_beta   90.00
_cell.angle_gamma   90.00
#
_symmetry.space_group_name_H-M   'P 1'
#
loop_
_entity.id
_entity.type
_entity.pdbx_description
1 polymer ?
#
loop_
_entity_poly.entity_id
_entity_poly.type
_entity_poly.pdbx_seq_one_letter_code
_entity_poly.pdbx_strand_id
1 'polypeptide(L)'
;MSRGKYNALEKLTILEEVSNGEIGFLAAATKYGINKTTLMKWQRRYKTHGYKGLERRTHLQRYSAELKIQAVKDYLEGDLSQYQIIDKYKIASTRQLFNWINKYNGHSSLTAYKGERKAMTKGRTTTWQERIEIVQYCLSNQYDYQKTAGQFQVSYQQVYQWVKKFEGGGQDALKDGRGRKKAPEELTAADQQKLKMKQMEYEIERLRTENAFLKKLEELERRRR
;
A
#
# COMPACT_ATOMS: atom_id res chain seq x y z
N MET A 1 -6.27 12.17 -23.18
CA MET A 1 -6.93 11.51 -24.34
C MET A 1 -7.71 10.30 -23.86
N SER A 2 -9.01 10.27 -24.17
CA SER A 2 -9.93 9.20 -23.77
C SER A 2 -9.39 7.82 -24.19
N ARG A 3 -9.25 6.91 -23.23
CA ARG A 3 -8.90 5.51 -23.50
C ARG A 3 -10.09 4.84 -24.20
N GLY A 4 -10.05 4.79 -25.53
CA GLY A 4 -11.01 4.00 -26.28
C GLY A 4 -11.73 4.67 -27.44
N LYS A 5 -11.20 5.75 -28.02
CA LYS A 5 -11.79 6.37 -29.22
C LYS A 5 -11.64 5.52 -30.50
N TYR A 6 -10.52 4.79 -30.65
CA TYR A 6 -10.22 4.02 -31.86
C TYR A 6 -10.09 2.51 -31.58
N ASN A 7 -10.77 1.68 -32.37
CA ASN A 7 -10.65 0.22 -32.38
C ASN A 7 -9.39 -0.22 -33.18
N ALA A 8 -9.08 -1.51 -33.25
CA ALA A 8 -7.86 -1.98 -33.92
C ALA A 8 -7.92 -1.80 -35.45
N LEU A 9 -9.09 -1.99 -36.04
CA LEU A 9 -9.35 -1.85 -37.47
C LEU A 9 -9.24 -0.38 -37.92
N GLU A 10 -9.86 0.55 -37.19
CA GLU A 10 -9.76 1.99 -37.43
C GLU A 10 -8.32 2.49 -37.32
N LYS A 11 -7.52 1.91 -36.43
CA LYS A 11 -6.09 2.25 -36.37
C LYS A 11 -5.33 1.76 -37.60
N LEU A 12 -5.71 0.59 -38.12
CA LEU A 12 -5.08 0.02 -39.30
C LEU A 12 -5.39 0.87 -40.53
N THR A 13 -6.65 1.23 -40.75
CA THR A 13 -7.05 2.07 -41.90
C THR A 13 -6.34 3.43 -41.88
N ILE A 14 -6.25 4.08 -40.71
CA ILE A 14 -5.50 5.35 -40.57
C ILE A 14 -4.01 5.17 -40.88
N LEU A 15 -3.41 4.02 -40.51
CA LEU A 15 -2.01 3.75 -40.82
C LEU A 15 -1.78 3.42 -42.30
N GLU A 16 -2.72 2.75 -42.95
CA GLU A 16 -2.68 2.45 -44.38
C GLU A 16 -2.80 3.73 -45.22
N GLU A 17 -3.74 4.62 -44.92
CA GLU A 17 -3.85 5.95 -45.58
C GLU A 17 -2.53 6.74 -45.49
N VAL A 18 -1.86 6.66 -44.34
CA VAL A 18 -0.56 7.34 -44.13
C VAL A 18 0.58 6.63 -44.83
N SER A 19 0.55 5.30 -44.92
CA SER A 19 1.61 4.50 -45.56
C SER A 19 1.52 4.53 -47.09
N ASN A 20 0.32 4.63 -47.63
CA ASN A 20 0.05 4.76 -49.07
C ASN A 20 0.37 6.16 -49.61
N GLY A 21 0.71 7.10 -48.72
CA GLY A 21 1.06 8.47 -49.09
C GLY A 21 -0.14 9.37 -49.42
N GLU A 22 -1.36 8.89 -49.17
CA GLU A 22 -2.60 9.65 -49.40
C GLU A 22 -2.67 10.87 -48.49
N ILE A 23 -2.17 10.74 -47.24
CA ILE A 23 -2.17 11.81 -46.24
C ILE A 23 -0.85 11.78 -45.46
N GLY A 24 -0.18 12.94 -45.38
CA GLY A 24 1.02 13.09 -44.55
C GLY A 24 0.73 12.90 -43.05
N PHE A 25 1.71 12.42 -42.28
CA PHE A 25 1.56 12.08 -40.86
C PHE A 25 0.96 13.21 -39.99
N LEU A 26 1.29 14.46 -40.30
CA LEU A 26 0.75 15.65 -39.63
C LEU A 26 -0.70 15.92 -40.05
N ALA A 27 -1.02 15.75 -41.33
CA ALA A 27 -2.37 15.94 -41.84
C ALA A 27 -3.32 14.86 -41.29
N ALA A 28 -2.87 13.61 -41.16
CA ALA A 28 -3.64 12.54 -40.53
C ALA A 28 -3.88 12.79 -39.04
N ALA A 29 -2.87 13.28 -38.31
CA ALA A 29 -2.99 13.69 -36.92
C ALA A 29 -4.08 14.76 -36.74
N THR A 30 -4.12 15.78 -37.61
CA THR A 30 -5.13 16.83 -37.60
C THR A 30 -6.51 16.31 -38.01
N LYS A 31 -6.62 15.60 -39.14
CA LYS A 31 -7.88 15.03 -39.69
C LYS A 31 -8.60 14.17 -38.66
N TYR A 32 -7.87 13.29 -37.99
CA TYR A 32 -8.45 12.37 -37.01
C TYR A 32 -8.43 12.92 -35.58
N GLY A 33 -7.83 14.09 -35.32
CA GLY A 33 -7.68 14.64 -33.97
C GLY A 33 -6.84 13.74 -33.05
N ILE A 34 -5.80 13.11 -33.61
CA ILE A 34 -4.89 12.20 -32.92
C ILE A 34 -3.54 12.91 -32.75
N ASN A 35 -2.94 12.86 -31.56
CA ASN A 35 -1.58 13.38 -31.39
C ASN A 35 -0.58 12.60 -32.27
N LYS A 36 0.29 13.32 -32.99
CA LYS A 36 1.37 12.75 -33.83
C LYS A 36 2.15 11.64 -33.13
N THR A 37 2.47 11.80 -31.85
CA THR A 37 3.21 10.81 -31.05
C THR A 37 2.42 9.52 -30.84
N THR A 38 1.09 9.58 -30.78
CA THR A 38 0.21 8.41 -30.69
C THR A 38 0.19 7.64 -32.00
N LEU A 39 0.10 8.34 -33.12
CA LEU A 39 0.12 7.73 -34.46
C LEU A 39 1.48 7.04 -34.72
N MET A 40 2.60 7.66 -34.32
CA MET A 40 3.94 7.05 -34.37
C MET A 40 4.02 5.77 -33.52
N LYS A 41 3.41 5.78 -32.33
CA LYS A 41 3.34 4.58 -31.46
C LYS A 41 2.52 3.45 -32.10
N TRP A 42 1.43 3.76 -32.80
CA TRP A 42 0.65 2.76 -33.53
C TRP A 42 1.46 2.17 -34.67
N GLN A 43 2.10 3.00 -35.49
CA GLN A 43 2.93 2.55 -36.60
C GLN A 43 4.05 1.63 -36.12
N ARG A 44 4.74 2.00 -35.03
CA ARG A 44 5.82 1.15 -34.48
C ARG A 44 5.29 -0.19 -33.97
N ARG A 45 4.19 -0.19 -33.20
CA ARG A 45 3.59 -1.43 -32.71
C ARG A 45 3.10 -2.34 -33.83
N TYR A 46 2.56 -1.76 -34.90
CA TYR A 46 2.17 -2.50 -36.09
C TYR A 46 3.38 -3.12 -36.79
N LYS A 47 4.47 -2.37 -36.97
CA LYS A 47 5.72 -2.92 -37.54
C LYS A 47 6.31 -4.06 -36.70
N THR A 48 6.22 -4.00 -35.37
CA THR A 48 6.83 -5.01 -34.49
C THR A 48 5.92 -6.21 -34.19
N HIS A 49 4.60 -6.03 -34.18
CA HIS A 49 3.65 -7.06 -33.72
C HIS A 49 2.46 -7.28 -34.66
N GLY A 50 2.45 -6.64 -35.83
CA GLY A 50 1.34 -6.69 -36.77
C GLY A 50 0.04 -6.14 -36.18
N TYR A 51 -1.08 -6.69 -36.64
CA TYR A 51 -2.43 -6.29 -36.21
C TYR A 51 -2.64 -6.40 -34.68
N LYS A 52 -2.09 -7.44 -34.03
CA LYS A 52 -2.15 -7.62 -32.56
C LYS A 52 -1.54 -6.45 -31.78
N GLY A 53 -0.60 -5.71 -32.37
CA GLY A 53 -0.01 -4.51 -31.76
C GLY A 53 -0.97 -3.32 -31.65
N LEU A 54 -2.02 -3.30 -32.49
CA LEU A 54 -3.04 -2.25 -32.54
C LEU A 54 -4.23 -2.53 -31.62
N GLU A 55 -4.40 -3.78 -31.20
CA GLU A 55 -5.47 -4.21 -30.30
C GLU A 55 -5.41 -3.50 -28.95
N ARG A 56 -6.60 -3.33 -28.36
CA ARG A 56 -6.71 -2.79 -27.01
C ARG A 56 -6.27 -3.87 -26.03
N ARG A 57 -5.42 -3.49 -25.09
CA ARG A 57 -5.07 -4.37 -23.97
C ARG A 57 -6.28 -4.42 -23.02
N THR A 58 -6.95 -5.57 -22.97
CA THR A 58 -8.17 -5.79 -22.17
C THR A 58 -7.88 -6.21 -20.74
N HIS A 59 -6.71 -6.82 -20.48
CA HIS A 59 -6.33 -7.35 -19.17
C HIS A 59 -5.05 -6.70 -18.64
N LEU A 60 -4.93 -6.66 -17.31
CA LEU A 60 -3.71 -6.24 -16.63
C LEU A 60 -2.59 -7.25 -16.94
N GLN A 61 -1.53 -6.79 -17.60
CA GLN A 61 -0.39 -7.64 -17.91
C GLN A 61 0.37 -8.00 -16.63
N ARG A 62 0.52 -9.29 -16.38
CA ARG A 62 1.36 -9.81 -15.30
C ARG A 62 2.74 -10.08 -15.87
N TYR A 63 3.74 -9.49 -15.23
CA TYR A 63 5.15 -9.66 -15.57
C TYR A 63 5.82 -10.47 -14.46
N SER A 64 6.54 -11.52 -14.84
CA SER A 64 7.37 -12.29 -13.91
C SER A 64 8.49 -11.42 -13.35
N ALA A 65 9.08 -11.82 -12.21
CA ALA A 65 10.17 -11.07 -11.62
C ALA A 65 11.40 -11.08 -12.54
N GLU A 66 11.68 -12.23 -13.15
CA GLU A 66 12.78 -12.46 -14.08
C GLU A 66 12.67 -11.53 -15.29
N LEU A 67 11.49 -11.41 -15.89
CA LEU A 67 11.26 -10.52 -17.03
C LEU A 67 11.49 -9.06 -16.67
N LYS A 68 11.01 -8.63 -15.49
CA LYS A 68 11.24 -7.25 -15.02
C LYS A 68 12.72 -6.97 -14.82
N ILE A 69 13.45 -7.89 -14.20
CA ILE A 69 14.89 -7.75 -13.96
C ILE A 69 15.63 -7.67 -15.29
N GLN A 70 15.33 -8.55 -16.24
CA GLN A 70 15.98 -8.53 -17.54
C GLN A 70 15.71 -7.22 -18.30
N ALA A 71 14.46 -6.74 -18.31
CA ALA A 71 14.12 -5.48 -18.94
C ALA A 71 14.84 -4.26 -18.34
N VAL A 72 15.17 -4.30 -17.03
CA VAL A 72 15.96 -3.26 -16.38
C VAL A 72 17.45 -3.41 -16.73
N LYS A 73 17.99 -4.63 -16.76
CA LYS A 73 19.39 -4.88 -17.16
C LYS A 73 19.66 -4.40 -18.59
N ASP A 74 18.81 -4.78 -19.53
CA ASP A 74 18.88 -4.31 -20.92
C ASP A 74 18.83 -2.77 -21.03
N TYR A 75 18.14 -2.10 -20.11
CA TYR A 75 18.12 -0.63 -20.06
C TYR A 75 19.42 -0.04 -19.52
N LEU A 76 20.05 -0.70 -18.55
CA LEU A 76 21.32 -0.28 -17.97
C LEU A 76 22.52 -0.56 -18.88
N GLU A 77 22.45 -1.62 -19.69
CA GLU A 77 23.44 -1.94 -20.73
C GLU A 77 23.47 -0.86 -21.83
N GLY A 78 22.34 -0.20 -22.09
CA GLY A 78 22.26 0.98 -22.97
C GLY A 78 22.18 0.67 -24.47
N ASP A 79 22.30 -0.60 -24.87
CA ASP A 79 22.26 -1.03 -26.26
C ASP A 79 20.86 -0.88 -26.91
N LEU A 80 19.81 -0.85 -26.10
CA LEU A 80 18.43 -0.73 -26.55
C LEU A 80 17.82 0.58 -26.06
N SER A 81 17.17 1.30 -26.97
CA SER A 81 16.33 2.43 -26.59
C SER A 81 15.19 1.96 -25.66
N GLN A 82 14.73 2.84 -24.78
CA GLN A 82 13.59 2.58 -23.89
C GLN A 82 12.38 1.99 -24.64
N TYR A 83 12.18 2.45 -25.87
CA TYR A 83 11.13 2.01 -26.75
C TYR A 83 11.36 0.59 -27.29
N GLN A 84 12.57 0.23 -27.69
CA GLN A 84 12.88 -1.13 -28.12
C GLN A 84 12.68 -2.13 -26.98
N ILE A 85 13.10 -1.78 -25.76
CA ILE A 85 12.90 -2.61 -24.56
C ILE A 85 11.41 -2.84 -24.29
N ILE A 86 10.59 -1.77 -24.38
CA ILE A 86 9.15 -1.87 -24.17
C ILE A 86 8.49 -2.84 -25.15
N ASP A 87 8.93 -2.86 -26.41
CA ASP A 87 8.35 -3.77 -27.40
C ASP A 87 8.89 -5.20 -27.23
N LYS A 88 10.20 -5.35 -27.01
CA LYS A 88 10.88 -6.64 -26.75
C LYS A 88 10.20 -7.40 -25.62
N TYR A 89 9.95 -6.73 -24.50
CA TYR A 89 9.34 -7.31 -23.30
C TYR A 89 7.81 -7.09 -23.20
N LYS A 90 7.18 -6.57 -24.27
CA LYS A 90 5.74 -6.26 -24.33
C LYS A 90 5.23 -5.44 -23.14
N ILE A 91 6.05 -4.54 -22.63
CA ILE A 91 5.76 -3.67 -21.49
C ILE A 91 4.60 -2.72 -21.86
N ALA A 92 3.74 -2.43 -20.89
CA ALA A 92 2.54 -1.62 -21.13
C ALA A 92 2.84 -0.16 -21.45
N SER A 93 3.87 0.41 -20.82
CA SER A 93 4.21 1.83 -20.99
C SER A 93 5.66 2.11 -20.58
N THR A 94 6.16 3.26 -21.04
CA THR A 94 7.42 3.84 -20.58
C THR A 94 7.43 4.07 -19.07
N ARG A 95 6.30 4.54 -18.52
CA ARG A 95 6.13 4.72 -17.07
C ARG A 95 6.29 3.40 -16.30
N GLN A 96 5.81 2.29 -16.86
CA GLN A 96 5.93 0.98 -16.24
C GLN A 96 7.40 0.52 -16.15
N LEU A 97 8.15 0.67 -17.24
CA LEU A 97 9.58 0.36 -17.26
C LEU A 97 10.36 1.30 -16.32
N PHE A 98 10.07 2.60 -16.34
CA PHE A 98 10.68 3.58 -15.44
C PHE A 98 10.46 3.24 -13.95
N ASN A 99 9.24 2.82 -13.59
CA ASN A 99 8.94 2.38 -12.23
C ASN A 99 9.74 1.13 -11.83
N TRP A 100 10.06 0.23 -12.77
CA TRP A 100 10.91 -0.93 -12.49
C TRP A 100 12.37 -0.50 -12.28
N ILE A 101 12.89 0.39 -13.12
CA ILE A 101 14.25 0.94 -12.98
C ILE A 101 14.42 1.63 -11.62
N ASN A 102 13.48 2.49 -11.23
CA ASN A 102 13.55 3.18 -9.93
C ASN A 102 13.51 2.20 -8.74
N LYS A 103 12.69 1.14 -8.84
CA LYS A 103 12.66 0.11 -7.78
C LYS A 103 13.97 -0.67 -7.71
N TYR A 104 14.55 -1.00 -8.85
CA TYR A 104 15.84 -1.67 -8.93
C TYR A 104 16.96 -0.83 -8.30
N ASN A 105 17.03 0.46 -8.67
CA ASN A 105 18.05 1.37 -8.15
C ASN A 105 17.85 1.69 -6.65
N GLY A 106 16.61 1.70 -6.16
CA GLY A 106 16.29 1.88 -4.74
C GLY A 106 16.46 0.60 -3.90
N HIS A 107 17.20 -0.40 -4.38
CA HIS A 107 17.39 -1.73 -3.76
C HIS A 107 16.07 -2.40 -3.30
N SER A 108 14.95 -2.02 -3.90
CA SER A 108 13.63 -2.56 -3.58
C SER A 108 13.35 -3.78 -4.44
N SER A 109 12.80 -4.84 -3.86
CA SER A 109 12.59 -6.08 -4.61
C SER A 109 11.61 -5.88 -5.78
N LEU A 110 12.04 -6.27 -6.99
CA LEU A 110 11.22 -6.34 -8.21
C LEU A 110 10.31 -7.58 -8.22
N THR A 111 9.77 -7.99 -7.07
CA THR A 111 8.92 -9.17 -6.99
C THR A 111 7.75 -9.06 -7.97
N ALA A 112 7.37 -10.21 -8.55
CA ALA A 112 6.10 -10.33 -9.23
C ALA A 112 4.99 -9.86 -8.28
N TYR A 113 3.96 -9.21 -8.83
CA TYR A 113 2.75 -8.95 -8.03
C TYR A 113 2.15 -10.31 -7.71
N LYS A 114 2.56 -10.90 -6.59
CA LYS A 114 1.84 -12.00 -5.98
C LYS A 114 0.49 -11.40 -5.64
N GLY A 115 -0.57 -11.94 -6.22
CA GLY A 115 -1.95 -11.54 -5.94
C GLY A 115 -2.38 -11.78 -4.49
N GLU A 116 -1.44 -11.86 -3.56
CA GLU A 116 -1.67 -11.51 -2.17
C GLU A 116 -2.06 -10.02 -2.15
N ARG A 117 -3.35 -9.77 -2.39
CA ARG A 117 -4.04 -8.99 -1.39
C ARG A 117 -3.61 -9.65 -0.09
N LYS A 118 -2.78 -8.99 0.73
CA LYS A 118 -2.80 -9.29 2.16
C LYS A 118 -4.29 -9.24 2.46
N ALA A 119 -4.92 -10.40 2.59
CA ALA A 119 -6.29 -10.43 3.04
C ALA A 119 -6.24 -9.52 4.24
N MET A 120 -7.05 -8.46 4.28
CA MET A 120 -7.37 -7.87 5.56
C MET A 120 -7.88 -9.08 6.33
N THR A 121 -7.01 -9.70 7.12
CA THR A 121 -7.34 -10.78 8.01
C THR A 121 -8.50 -10.17 8.76
N LYS A 122 -9.70 -10.74 8.56
CA LYS A 122 -10.85 -10.35 9.37
C LYS A 122 -10.33 -10.57 10.79
N GLY A 123 -9.97 -9.48 11.46
CA GLY A 123 -9.33 -9.55 12.75
C GLY A 123 -10.21 -10.41 13.62
N ARG A 124 -9.60 -11.30 14.40
CA ARG A 124 -10.30 -12.08 15.41
C ARG A 124 -11.29 -11.16 16.14
N THR A 125 -12.49 -11.64 16.41
CA THR A 125 -13.45 -10.92 17.24
C THR A 125 -12.83 -10.73 18.62
N THR A 126 -12.51 -9.50 19.01
CA THR A 126 -11.95 -9.18 20.32
C THR A 126 -13.02 -8.68 21.28
N THR A 127 -12.95 -9.11 22.53
CA THR A 127 -13.79 -8.61 23.63
C THR A 127 -13.34 -7.22 24.07
N TRP A 128 -14.19 -6.53 24.84
CA TRP A 128 -13.83 -5.21 25.38
C TRP A 128 -12.62 -5.27 26.32
N GLN A 129 -12.53 -6.30 27.15
CA GLN A 129 -11.40 -6.51 28.06
C GLN A 129 -10.10 -6.80 27.29
N GLU A 130 -10.15 -7.65 26.25
CA GLU A 130 -8.99 -7.91 25.39
C GLU A 130 -8.52 -6.61 24.71
N ARG A 131 -9.43 -5.72 24.28
CA ARG A 131 -9.06 -4.42 23.69
C ARG A 131 -8.33 -3.51 24.69
N ILE A 132 -8.72 -3.51 25.96
CA ILE A 132 -8.03 -2.74 27.01
C ILE A 132 -6.61 -3.27 27.21
N GLU A 133 -6.47 -4.59 27.30
CA GLU A 133 -5.16 -5.24 27.46
C GLU A 133 -4.22 -4.93 26.29
N ILE A 134 -4.73 -5.02 25.06
CA ILE A 134 -3.97 -4.71 23.84
C ILE A 134 -3.48 -3.26 23.85
N VAL A 135 -4.35 -2.32 24.25
CA VAL A 135 -3.98 -0.90 24.33
C VAL A 135 -2.95 -0.66 25.41
N GLN A 136 -3.14 -1.22 26.61
CA GLN A 136 -2.18 -1.08 27.70
C GLN A 136 -0.81 -1.67 27.34
N TYR A 137 -0.78 -2.82 26.67
CA TYR A 137 0.44 -3.42 26.15
C TYR A 137 1.11 -2.52 25.11
N CYS A 138 0.34 -1.89 24.23
CA CYS A 138 0.89 -0.97 23.23
C CYS A 138 1.53 0.26 23.89
N LEU A 139 0.87 0.84 24.90
CA LEU A 139 1.37 1.99 25.66
C LEU A 139 2.64 1.65 26.44
N SER A 140 2.70 0.47 27.07
CA SER A 140 3.90 0.02 27.80
C SER A 140 5.09 -0.30 26.88
N ASN A 141 4.83 -0.67 25.63
CA ASN A 141 5.85 -0.92 24.60
C ASN A 141 6.11 0.30 23.70
N GLN A 142 5.99 1.53 24.22
CA GLN A 142 6.32 2.77 23.50
C GLN A 142 5.58 2.93 22.17
N TYR A 143 4.30 2.56 22.11
CA TYR A 143 3.48 2.65 20.91
C TYR A 143 3.95 1.76 19.75
N ASP A 144 4.62 0.64 20.03
CA ASP A 144 4.95 -0.34 18.99
C ASP A 144 3.71 -1.14 18.55
N TYR A 145 2.96 -0.55 17.62
CA TYR A 145 1.74 -1.11 17.06
C TYR A 145 1.99 -2.39 16.24
N GLN A 146 3.17 -2.55 15.62
CA GLN A 146 3.49 -3.73 14.82
C GLN A 146 3.74 -4.94 15.71
N LYS A 147 4.54 -4.77 16.76
CA LYS A 147 4.78 -5.78 17.79
C LYS A 147 3.48 -6.16 18.49
N THR A 148 2.67 -5.18 18.86
CA THR A 148 1.37 -5.41 19.50
C THR A 148 0.41 -6.18 18.58
N ALA A 149 0.33 -5.80 17.30
CA ALA A 149 -0.50 -6.48 16.31
C ALA A 149 -0.09 -7.95 16.13
N GLY A 150 1.22 -8.22 16.06
CA GLY A 150 1.76 -9.58 15.99
C GLY A 150 1.44 -10.41 17.23
N GLN A 151 1.68 -9.85 18.43
CA GLN A 151 1.49 -10.54 19.71
C GLN A 151 0.04 -10.98 19.93
N PHE A 152 -0.92 -10.10 19.62
CA PHE A 152 -2.35 -10.36 19.85
C PHE A 152 -3.08 -10.88 18.61
N GLN A 153 -2.35 -11.13 17.52
CA GLN A 153 -2.91 -11.58 16.23
C GLN A 153 -4.07 -10.70 15.73
N VAL A 154 -3.97 -9.39 15.97
CA VAL A 154 -4.93 -8.38 15.53
C VAL A 154 -4.32 -7.50 14.45
N SER A 155 -5.15 -6.84 13.65
CA SER A 155 -4.63 -5.93 12.63
C SER A 155 -3.97 -4.71 13.26
N TYR A 156 -2.85 -4.27 12.70
CA TYR A 156 -2.21 -2.98 13.01
C TYR A 156 -3.22 -1.83 13.09
N GLN A 157 -4.14 -1.79 12.13
CA GLN A 157 -5.15 -0.72 12.05
C GLN A 157 -6.14 -0.78 13.22
N GLN A 158 -6.42 -1.96 13.77
CA GLN A 158 -7.27 -2.12 14.95
C GLN A 158 -6.55 -1.61 16.20
N VAL A 159 -5.28 -2.00 16.41
CA VAL A 159 -4.48 -1.51 17.55
C VAL A 159 -4.40 0.01 17.54
N TYR A 160 -4.06 0.61 16.40
CA TYR A 160 -3.98 2.05 16.26
C TYR A 160 -5.32 2.75 16.57
N GLN A 161 -6.44 2.23 16.05
CA GLN A 161 -7.77 2.78 16.32
C GLN A 161 -8.18 2.66 17.79
N TRP A 162 -7.83 1.57 18.46
CA TRP A 162 -8.12 1.38 19.88
C TRP A 162 -7.27 2.31 20.75
N VAL A 163 -5.96 2.40 20.50
CA VAL A 163 -5.08 3.33 21.24
C VAL A 163 -5.57 4.77 21.10
N LYS A 164 -5.88 5.21 19.87
CA LYS A 164 -6.39 6.56 19.62
C LYS A 164 -7.72 6.85 20.36
N LYS A 165 -8.62 5.87 20.43
CA LYS A 165 -9.88 6.00 21.18
C LYS A 165 -9.64 6.07 22.68
N PHE A 166 -8.71 5.27 23.18
CA PHE A 166 -8.35 5.25 24.58
C PHE A 166 -7.70 6.56 25.03
N GLU A 167 -6.85 7.17 24.21
CA GLU A 167 -6.28 8.49 24.51
C GLU A 167 -7.34 9.59 24.54
N GLY A 168 -8.38 9.49 23.70
CA GLY A 168 -9.45 10.49 23.63
C GLY A 168 -10.57 10.33 24.68
N GLY A 169 -10.76 9.14 25.25
CA GLY A 169 -11.90 8.88 26.15
C GLY A 169 -11.75 7.67 27.07
N GLY A 170 -10.52 7.23 27.33
CA GLY A 170 -10.19 6.15 28.27
C GLY A 170 -10.76 4.78 27.88
N GLN A 171 -10.93 3.91 28.87
CA GLN A 171 -11.42 2.54 28.69
C GLN A 171 -12.86 2.47 28.15
N ASP A 172 -13.70 3.44 28.52
CA ASP A 172 -15.10 3.49 28.09
C ASP A 172 -15.25 3.77 26.60
N ALA A 173 -14.32 4.52 25.99
CA ALA A 173 -14.29 4.77 24.55
C ALA A 173 -14.01 3.51 23.70
N LEU A 174 -13.57 2.41 24.31
CA LEU A 174 -13.36 1.12 23.64
C LEU A 174 -14.62 0.24 23.60
N LYS A 175 -15.69 0.59 24.33
CA LYS A 175 -16.97 -0.13 24.27
C LYS A 175 -17.58 0.01 22.87
N ASP A 176 -18.08 -1.10 22.33
CA ASP A 176 -18.63 -1.13 20.98
C ASP A 176 -20.03 -0.48 20.96
N GLY A 177 -20.17 0.63 20.24
CA GLY A 177 -21.44 1.34 20.06
C GLY A 177 -22.18 0.98 18.78
N ARG A 178 -21.69 0.02 17.98
CA ARG A 178 -22.30 -0.29 16.67
C ARG A 178 -23.21 -1.51 16.74
N GLY A 179 -24.52 -1.27 16.64
CA GLY A 179 -25.48 -2.12 15.94
C GLY A 179 -25.46 -3.64 16.21
N ARG A 180 -25.69 -4.05 17.46
CA ARG A 180 -26.48 -5.25 17.84
C ARG A 180 -26.64 -5.24 19.36
N LYS A 181 -27.89 -5.19 19.84
CA LYS A 181 -28.24 -5.51 21.23
C LYS A 181 -27.88 -6.98 21.48
N LYS A 182 -26.66 -7.24 21.94
CA LYS A 182 -26.35 -8.45 22.69
C LYS A 182 -26.47 -8.05 24.16
N ALA A 183 -27.28 -8.77 24.93
CA ALA A 183 -27.47 -8.47 26.34
C ALA A 183 -26.09 -8.33 27.00
N PRO A 184 -25.85 -7.28 27.82
CA PRO A 184 -24.63 -7.19 28.58
C PRO A 184 -24.55 -8.46 29.43
N GLU A 185 -23.52 -9.27 29.23
CA GLU A 185 -23.08 -10.15 30.32
C GLU A 185 -22.72 -9.20 31.45
N GLU A 186 -23.62 -9.08 32.41
CA GLU A 186 -23.44 -8.24 33.59
C GLU A 186 -22.16 -8.74 34.28
N LEU A 187 -21.10 -7.92 34.22
CA LEU A 187 -19.87 -8.22 34.97
C LEU A 187 -20.27 -8.48 36.41
N THR A 188 -19.94 -9.67 36.92
CA THR A 188 -20.15 -9.98 38.32
C THR A 188 -19.39 -8.96 39.18
N ALA A 189 -19.89 -8.67 40.38
CA ALA A 189 -19.21 -7.73 41.29
C ALA A 189 -17.73 -8.10 41.51
N ALA A 190 -17.41 -9.40 41.45
CA ALA A 190 -16.05 -9.92 41.51
C ALA A 190 -15.17 -9.48 40.32
N ASP A 191 -15.71 -9.47 39.10
CA ASP A 191 -14.98 -9.02 37.90
C ASP A 191 -14.72 -7.51 37.95
N GLN A 192 -15.70 -6.73 38.42
CA GLN A 192 -15.54 -5.29 38.63
C GLN A 192 -14.48 -4.99 39.69
N GLN A 193 -14.47 -5.75 40.78
CA GLN A 193 -13.51 -5.60 41.87
C GLN A 193 -12.10 -5.98 41.42
N LYS A 194 -11.95 -7.04 40.62
CA LYS A 194 -10.65 -7.44 40.03
C LYS A 194 -10.11 -6.40 39.07
N LEU A 195 -10.99 -5.75 38.30
CA LEU A 195 -10.61 -4.68 37.37
C LEU A 195 -10.16 -3.42 38.12
N LYS A 196 -10.88 -3.03 39.19
CA LYS A 196 -10.46 -1.94 40.08
C LYS A 196 -9.14 -2.24 40.78
N MET A 197 -8.95 -3.47 41.27
CA MET A 197 -7.71 -3.90 41.92
C MET A 197 -6.53 -3.77 40.95
N LYS A 198 -6.68 -4.25 39.71
CA LYS A 198 -5.64 -4.13 38.68
C LYS A 198 -5.36 -2.68 38.27
N GLN A 199 -6.39 -1.82 38.23
CA GLN A 199 -6.21 -0.37 38.02
C GLN A 199 -5.43 0.28 39.16
N MET A 200 -5.75 -0.05 40.41
CA MET A 200 -5.04 0.45 41.59
C MET A 200 -3.59 -0.02 41.62
N GLU A 201 -3.32 -1.29 41.30
CA GLU A 201 -1.96 -1.83 41.20
C GLU A 201 -1.12 -1.10 40.17
N TYR A 202 -1.68 -0.82 39.00
CA TYR A 202 -1.00 -0.05 37.96
C TYR A 202 -0.66 1.38 38.44
N GLU A 203 -1.61 2.04 39.10
CA GLU A 203 -1.40 3.39 39.61
C GLU A 203 -0.31 3.43 40.70
N ILE A 204 -0.31 2.42 41.59
CA ILE A 204 0.74 2.26 42.61
C ILE A 204 2.10 2.09 41.93
N GLU A 205 2.21 1.25 40.91
CA GLU A 205 3.49 1.01 40.23
C GLU A 205 3.96 2.25 39.45
N ARG A 206 3.05 2.99 38.82
CA ARG A 206 3.35 4.28 38.19
C ARG A 206 3.88 5.29 39.21
N LEU A 207 3.18 5.46 40.33
CA LEU A 207 3.59 6.38 41.39
C LEU A 207 4.90 5.96 42.05
N ARG A 208 5.19 4.65 42.13
CA ARG A 208 6.49 4.15 42.63
C ARG A 208 7.64 4.51 41.71
N THR A 209 7.47 4.34 40.40
CA THR A 209 8.50 4.70 39.42
C THR A 209 8.73 6.22 39.39
N GLU A 210 7.67 7.02 39.47
CA GLU A 210 7.74 8.48 39.56
C GLU A 210 8.46 8.94 40.85
N ASN A 211 8.10 8.38 42.00
CA ASN A 211 8.80 8.67 43.27
C ASN A 211 10.28 8.24 43.24
N ALA A 212 10.59 7.09 42.64
CA ALA A 212 11.98 6.64 42.51
C ALA A 212 12.81 7.61 41.64
N PHE A 213 12.20 8.14 40.57
CA PHE A 213 12.83 9.15 39.73
C PHE A 213 13.04 10.46 40.48
N LEU A 214 12.03 10.97 41.21
CA LEU A 214 12.14 12.19 42.01
C LEU A 214 13.22 12.09 43.08
N LYS A 215 13.29 10.96 43.81
CA LYS A 215 14.35 10.72 44.80
C LYS A 215 15.75 10.75 44.18
N LYS A 216 15.90 10.18 42.99
CA LYS A 216 17.18 10.18 42.26
C LYS A 216 17.55 11.58 41.78
N LEU A 217 16.56 12.38 41.40
CA LEU A 217 16.74 13.79 41.04
C LEU A 217 17.19 14.62 42.25
N GLU A 218 16.52 14.47 43.40
CA GLU A 218 16.92 15.13 44.65
C GLU A 218 18.33 14.74 45.08
N GLU A 219 18.73 13.47 44.94
CA GLU A 219 20.08 13.00 45.25
C GLU A 219 21.14 13.66 44.37
N LEU A 220 20.85 13.85 43.08
CA LEU A 220 21.74 14.55 42.15
C LEU A 220 21.82 16.04 42.45
N GLU A 221 20.72 16.67 42.85
CA GLU A 221 20.69 18.08 43.25
C GLU A 221 21.44 18.32 44.57
N ARG A 222 21.30 17.41 45.55
CA ARG A 222 22.08 17.45 46.80
C ARG A 222 23.57 17.22 46.59
N ARG A 223 23.98 16.42 45.60
CA ARG A 223 25.39 16.25 45.22
C ARG A 223 25.99 17.45 44.47
N ARG A 224 25.16 18.33 43.91
CA ARG A 224 25.58 19.52 43.17
C ARG A 224 25.64 20.79 44.03
N ARG A 225 25.13 20.76 45.26
CA ARG A 225 25.32 21.78 46.28
C ARG A 225 26.49 21.41 47.18
#